data_AF-A0A4C1VHX0-F1
#
_entry.id   AF-A0A4C1VHX0-F1
#
_cell.length_a   1.000
_cell.length_b   1.000
_cell.length_c   1.000
_cell.angle_alpha   90.00
_cell.angle_beta   90.00
_cell.angle_gamma   90.00
#
_symmetry.space_group_name_H-M   'P 1'
#
loop_
_entity.id
_entity.type
_entity.pdbx_description
1 polymer ?
#
loop_
_entity_poly.entity_id
_entity_poly.type
_entity_poly.pdbx_seq_one_letter_code
_entity_poly.pdbx_strand_id
1 'polypeptide(L)'
;MACKVTIVDDVLNRSFYKLGLIVGRNPGYFIVIPVLLTLIMITGFQRVHYEMDPEYLFSPVRGQGKMERRIVEENFRVNYSHRFNVGRITRPGRFGRVIIVPKDNNTNILRTEVWKELRELDELVSNITVTLPSGETFTYREECARWEGQCFFNDILNLDQIIQEASFENVF
;
A
#
# COMPACT_ATOMS: atom_id res chain seq x y z
N MET A 1 -11.42 -37.17 43.62
CA MET A 1 -11.83 -36.92 42.22
C MET A 1 -10.65 -37.14 41.27
N ALA A 2 -10.15 -38.38 41.14
CA ALA A 2 -8.95 -38.68 40.32
C ALA A 2 -9.15 -39.83 39.31
N CYS A 3 -10.27 -40.57 39.36
CA CYS A 3 -10.50 -41.72 38.47
C CYS A 3 -10.80 -41.39 36.99
N LYS A 4 -11.17 -40.15 36.65
CA LYS A 4 -11.55 -39.82 35.25
C LYS A 4 -10.33 -39.65 34.34
N VAL A 5 -9.19 -39.19 34.87
CA VAL A 5 -7.98 -38.96 34.08
C VAL A 5 -7.30 -40.29 33.74
N THR A 6 -7.24 -41.22 34.71
CA THR A 6 -6.59 -42.52 34.53
C THR A 6 -7.28 -43.42 33.50
N ILE A 7 -8.61 -43.35 33.39
CA ILE A 7 -9.36 -44.12 32.38
C ILE A 7 -9.08 -43.60 30.98
N VAL A 8 -9.00 -42.27 30.80
CA VAL A 8 -8.68 -41.66 29.50
C VAL A 8 -7.26 -42.03 29.08
N ASP A 9 -6.29 -41.96 30.00
CA ASP A 9 -4.90 -42.31 29.74
C ASP A 9 -4.74 -43.80 29.36
N ASP A 10 -5.42 -44.70 30.06
CA ASP A 10 -5.34 -46.15 29.78
C ASP A 10 -5.97 -46.50 28.41
N VAL A 11 -7.09 -45.85 28.06
CA VAL A 11 -7.72 -45.98 26.74
C VAL A 11 -6.84 -45.42 25.63
N LEU A 12 -6.19 -44.27 25.85
CA LEU A 12 -5.26 -43.67 24.89
C LEU A 12 -4.04 -44.57 24.69
N ASN A 13 -3.44 -45.05 25.77
CA ASN A 13 -2.26 -45.92 25.73
C ASN A 13 -2.57 -47.21 24.97
N ARG A 14 -3.71 -47.86 25.25
CA ARG A 14 -4.13 -49.06 24.54
C ARG A 14 -4.42 -48.80 23.06
N SER A 15 -4.96 -47.63 22.73
CA SER A 15 -5.25 -47.25 21.35
C SER A 15 -3.98 -46.92 20.55
N PHE A 16 -3.04 -46.17 21.13
CA PHE A 16 -1.75 -45.89 20.51
C PHE A 16 -0.88 -47.13 20.38
N TYR A 17 -0.92 -48.05 21.36
CA TYR A 17 -0.24 -49.34 21.25
C TYR A 17 -0.75 -50.14 20.05
N LYS A 18 -2.09 -50.24 19.88
CA LYS A 18 -2.70 -50.91 18.71
C LYS A 18 -2.35 -50.21 17.40
N LEU A 19 -2.41 -48.88 17.37
CA LEU A 19 -2.05 -48.08 16.20
C LEU A 19 -0.58 -48.31 15.82
N GLY A 20 0.33 -48.22 16.80
CA GLY A 20 1.76 -48.45 16.61
C GLY A 20 2.07 -49.87 16.13
N LEU A 21 1.35 -50.89 16.64
CA LEU A 21 1.48 -52.27 16.16
C LEU A 21 1.05 -52.41 14.69
N ILE A 22 -0.02 -51.74 14.27
CA ILE A 22 -0.50 -51.75 12.89
C ILE A 22 0.48 -51.03 11.96
N VAL A 23 0.99 -49.87 12.39
CA VAL A 23 2.00 -49.09 11.66
C VAL A 23 3.30 -49.89 11.51
N GLY A 24 3.78 -50.51 12.60
CA GLY A 24 5.00 -51.31 12.60
C GLY A 24 4.91 -52.56 11.72
N ARG A 25 3.72 -53.15 11.58
CA ARG A 25 3.49 -54.31 10.70
C ARG A 25 3.45 -53.94 9.21
N ASN A 26 3.05 -52.71 8.87
CA ASN A 26 2.93 -52.25 7.48
C ASN A 26 3.43 -50.80 7.31
N PRO A 27 4.74 -50.52 7.51
CA PRO A 27 5.25 -49.16 7.56
C PRO A 27 5.11 -48.38 6.23
N GLY A 28 5.18 -49.08 5.10
CA GLY A 28 5.16 -48.44 3.77
C GLY A 28 3.91 -47.60 3.50
N TYR A 29 2.71 -48.12 3.80
CA TYR A 29 1.46 -47.38 3.58
C TYR A 29 1.38 -46.11 4.42
N PHE A 30 1.83 -46.17 5.68
CA PHE A 30 1.81 -45.02 6.60
C PHE A 30 2.88 -43.96 6.27
N ILE A 31 3.82 -44.25 5.37
CA ILE A 31 4.79 -43.28 4.85
C ILE A 31 4.31 -42.72 3.51
N VAL A 32 3.93 -43.59 2.58
CA VAL A 32 3.56 -43.20 1.22
C VAL A 32 2.29 -42.36 1.19
N ILE A 33 1.26 -42.73 1.96
CA ILE A 33 -0.03 -42.02 1.94
C ILE A 33 0.12 -40.58 2.44
N PRO A 34 0.73 -40.29 3.62
CA PRO A 34 0.93 -38.92 4.05
C PRO A 34 1.83 -38.11 3.13
N VAL A 35 2.86 -38.71 2.53
CA VAL A 35 3.75 -38.02 1.57
C VAL A 35 3.01 -37.63 0.29
N LEU A 36 2.20 -38.52 -0.29
CA LEU A 36 1.39 -38.17 -1.45
C LEU A 36 0.36 -37.09 -1.10
N LEU A 37 -0.25 -37.17 0.07
CA LEU A 37 -1.20 -36.18 0.56
C LEU A 37 -0.53 -34.80 0.74
N THR A 38 0.67 -34.75 1.32
CA THR A 38 1.41 -33.49 1.47
C THR A 38 1.81 -32.91 0.12
N LEU A 39 2.26 -33.73 -0.84
CA LEU A 39 2.56 -33.29 -2.20
C LEU A 39 1.34 -32.68 -2.90
N ILE A 40 0.16 -33.32 -2.76
CA ILE A 40 -1.09 -32.76 -3.29
C ILE A 40 -1.42 -31.43 -2.61
N MET A 41 -1.30 -31.32 -1.28
CA MET A 41 -1.55 -30.05 -0.57
C MET A 41 -0.58 -28.94 -0.99
N ILE A 42 0.69 -29.26 -1.26
CA ILE A 42 1.69 -28.29 -1.73
C ILE A 42 1.29 -27.68 -3.07
N THR A 43 0.59 -28.41 -3.95
CA THR A 43 0.10 -27.83 -5.22
C THR A 43 -0.83 -26.63 -5.02
N GLY A 44 -1.49 -26.51 -3.87
CA GLY A 44 -2.29 -25.34 -3.51
C GLY A 44 -1.48 -24.05 -3.43
N PHE A 45 -0.18 -24.13 -3.09
CA PHE A 45 0.70 -22.96 -3.05
C PHE A 45 0.88 -22.30 -4.42
N GLN A 46 0.64 -23.03 -5.52
CA GLN A 46 0.71 -22.47 -6.88
C GLN A 46 -0.34 -21.37 -7.12
N ARG A 47 -1.42 -21.33 -6.31
CA ARG A 47 -2.51 -20.35 -6.42
C ARG A 47 -2.54 -19.35 -5.26
N VAL A 48 -1.43 -19.18 -4.55
CA VAL A 48 -1.36 -18.19 -3.46
C VAL A 48 -1.34 -16.79 -4.07
N HIS A 49 -2.31 -15.97 -3.65
CA HIS A 49 -2.37 -14.55 -3.97
C HIS A 49 -1.77 -13.75 -2.83
N TYR A 50 -0.70 -13.00 -3.13
CA TYR A 50 -0.08 -12.10 -2.17
C TYR A 50 -0.83 -10.76 -2.18
N GLU A 51 -1.31 -10.37 -1.01
CA GLU A 51 -1.91 -9.07 -0.79
C GLU A 51 -0.90 -8.16 -0.08
N MET A 52 -0.64 -6.99 -0.67
CA MET A 52 0.35 -6.03 -0.16
C MET A 52 -0.30 -4.69 0.20
N ASP A 53 -1.62 -4.54 0.05
CA ASP A 53 -2.31 -3.34 0.45
C ASP A 53 -2.35 -3.23 2.00
N PRO A 54 -1.63 -2.26 2.60
CA PRO A 54 -1.65 -2.08 4.05
C PRO A 54 -3.05 -1.72 4.57
N GLU A 55 -3.87 -1.00 3.78
CA GLU A 55 -5.23 -0.67 4.19
C GLU A 55 -6.07 -1.95 4.33
N TYR A 56 -5.87 -2.93 3.46
CA TYR A 56 -6.54 -4.23 3.56
C TYR A 56 -6.03 -5.05 4.75
N LEU A 57 -4.70 -5.11 4.93
CA LEU A 57 -4.07 -5.95 5.97
C LEU A 57 -4.31 -5.44 7.39
N PHE A 58 -4.36 -4.13 7.60
CA PHE A 58 -4.44 -3.52 8.94
C PHE A 58 -5.83 -3.03 9.34
N SER A 59 -6.81 -3.01 8.42
CA SER A 59 -8.15 -2.55 8.76
C SER A 59 -9.26 -3.51 8.31
N PRO A 60 -10.28 -3.75 9.16
CA PRO A 60 -11.31 -4.75 8.89
C PRO A 60 -12.05 -4.42 7.60
N VAL A 61 -12.34 -5.45 6.79
CA VAL A 61 -13.05 -5.31 5.50
C VAL A 61 -14.41 -4.65 5.67
N ARG A 62 -15.10 -4.92 6.79
CA ARG A 62 -16.41 -4.36 7.14
C ARG A 62 -16.33 -3.45 8.38
N GLY A 63 -15.42 -2.48 8.36
CA GLY A 63 -15.37 -1.42 9.38
C GLY A 63 -16.38 -0.29 9.10
N GLN A 64 -16.86 0.38 10.15
CA GLN A 64 -17.77 1.53 10.04
C GLN A 64 -17.17 2.64 9.15
N GLY A 65 -15.90 2.99 9.35
CA GLY A 65 -15.23 3.99 8.50
C GLY A 65 -15.16 3.61 7.02
N LYS A 66 -15.02 2.31 6.67
CA LYS A 66 -15.07 1.86 5.27
C LYS A 66 -16.48 1.93 4.68
N MET A 67 -17.52 1.73 5.50
CA MET A 67 -18.93 1.87 5.08
C MET A 67 -19.29 3.34 4.83
N GLU A 68 -18.93 4.23 5.76
CA GLU A 68 -19.13 5.68 5.59
C GLU A 68 -18.38 6.21 4.38
N ARG A 69 -17.11 5.80 4.21
CA ARG A 69 -16.33 6.13 3.03
C ARG A 69 -17.01 5.67 1.74
N ARG A 70 -17.59 4.46 1.72
CA ARG A 70 -18.32 3.95 0.55
C ARG A 70 -19.51 4.85 0.22
N ILE A 71 -20.29 5.28 1.21
CA ILE A 71 -21.42 6.19 1.00
C ILE A 71 -20.93 7.52 0.42
N VAL A 72 -19.84 8.08 0.94
CA VAL A 72 -19.24 9.31 0.40
C VAL A 72 -18.78 9.11 -1.04
N GLU A 73 -18.09 8.01 -1.35
CA GLU A 73 -17.61 7.71 -2.70
C GLU A 73 -18.76 7.43 -3.69
N GLU A 74 -19.87 6.85 -3.24
CA GLU A 74 -21.06 6.61 -4.07
C GLU A 74 -21.76 7.92 -4.44
N ASN A 75 -21.89 8.85 -3.50
CA ASN A 75 -22.58 10.13 -3.68
C ASN A 75 -21.69 11.24 -4.27
N PHE A 76 -20.40 11.25 -3.91
CA PHE A 76 -19.43 12.28 -4.27
C PHE A 76 -18.19 11.66 -4.91
N ARG A 77 -18.39 11.01 -6.06
CA ARG A 77 -17.29 10.40 -6.83
C ARG A 77 -16.19 11.42 -7.14
N VAL A 78 -14.96 11.07 -6.82
CA VAL A 78 -13.78 11.86 -7.19
C VAL A 78 -13.54 11.72 -8.70
N ASN A 79 -13.62 12.82 -9.44
CA ASN A 79 -13.35 12.86 -10.88
C ASN A 79 -11.95 13.41 -11.12
N TYR A 80 -11.02 12.54 -11.49
CA TYR A 80 -9.63 12.89 -11.77
C TYR A 80 -9.43 13.61 -13.12
N SER A 81 -10.40 13.55 -14.04
CA SER A 81 -10.24 14.02 -15.42
C SER A 81 -10.72 15.45 -15.67
N HIS A 82 -11.65 15.98 -14.86
CA HIS A 82 -12.21 17.32 -15.08
C HIS A 82 -12.42 18.16 -13.83
N ARG A 83 -12.68 17.55 -12.66
CA ARG A 83 -13.04 18.27 -11.43
C ARG A 83 -12.28 17.70 -10.24
N PHE A 84 -10.97 17.54 -10.40
CA PHE A 84 -10.11 17.02 -9.34
C PHE A 84 -9.81 18.08 -8.27
N ASN A 85 -10.07 17.75 -7.00
CA ASN A 85 -9.72 18.60 -5.87
C ASN A 85 -9.08 17.75 -4.77
N VAL A 86 -7.88 18.16 -4.34
CA VAL A 86 -7.09 17.42 -3.33
C VAL A 86 -7.81 17.35 -1.97
N GLY A 87 -8.56 18.38 -1.58
CA GLY A 87 -9.34 18.38 -0.34
C GLY A 87 -10.55 17.44 -0.34
N ARG A 88 -10.91 16.86 -1.49
CA ARG A 88 -12.06 15.95 -1.64
C ARG A 88 -11.66 14.48 -1.77
N ILE A 89 -10.39 14.15 -1.59
CA ILE A 89 -9.92 12.77 -1.69
C ILE A 89 -10.38 11.96 -0.46
N THR A 90 -11.00 10.81 -0.70
CA THR A 90 -11.46 9.88 0.35
C THR A 90 -10.47 8.76 0.64
N ARG A 91 -9.47 8.60 -0.22
CA ARG A 91 -8.42 7.59 -0.09
C ARG A 91 -7.05 8.25 -0.19
N PRO A 92 -6.05 7.74 0.55
CA PRO A 92 -4.65 8.00 0.22
C PRO A 92 -4.39 7.34 -1.14
N GLY A 93 -4.67 8.07 -2.21
CA GLY A 93 -4.54 7.57 -3.57
C GLY A 93 -3.08 7.32 -3.96
N ARG A 94 -2.89 6.84 -5.19
CA ARG A 94 -1.57 6.65 -5.81
C ARG A 94 -0.97 7.99 -6.25
N PHE A 95 -0.75 8.89 -5.29
CA PHE A 95 -0.14 10.18 -5.55
C PHE A 95 1.35 10.11 -5.26
N GLY A 96 2.16 10.59 -6.21
CA GLY A 96 3.55 10.92 -5.94
C GLY A 96 3.61 12.11 -4.99
N ARG A 97 4.41 12.00 -3.92
CA ARG A 97 4.70 13.09 -3.00
C ARG A 97 6.20 13.27 -2.94
N VAL A 98 6.64 14.50 -3.17
CA VAL A 98 8.04 14.88 -3.02
C VAL A 98 8.17 15.70 -1.75
N ILE A 99 9.03 15.24 -0.84
CA ILE A 99 9.34 15.96 0.40
C ILE A 99 10.70 16.60 0.19
N ILE A 100 10.73 17.93 0.14
CA ILE A 100 11.97 18.70 -0.03
C ILE A 100 12.47 19.15 1.34
N VAL A 101 13.77 18.94 1.57
CA VAL A 101 14.47 19.41 2.77
C VAL A 101 15.74 20.15 2.33
N PRO A 102 16.01 21.36 2.85
CA PRO A 102 17.24 22.07 2.56
C PRO A 102 18.46 21.26 2.99
N LYS A 103 19.51 21.24 2.16
CA LYS A 103 20.76 20.52 2.44
C LYS A 103 21.66 21.30 3.41
N ASP A 104 21.52 22.61 3.45
CA ASP A 104 22.30 23.47 4.32
C ASP A 104 21.77 23.41 5.76
N ASN A 105 22.60 23.86 6.71
CA ASN A 105 22.26 23.84 8.14
C ASN A 105 21.18 24.88 8.52
N ASN A 106 20.54 25.51 7.52
CA ASN A 106 19.46 26.46 7.70
C ASN A 106 18.13 25.74 7.47
N THR A 107 17.29 25.71 8.50
CA THR A 107 15.97 25.08 8.44
C THR A 107 14.95 25.90 7.65
N ASN A 108 15.28 27.14 7.27
CA ASN A 108 14.38 27.98 6.49
C ASN A 108 14.34 27.53 5.02
N ILE A 109 13.17 27.11 4.55
CA ILE A 109 12.94 26.73 3.15
C ILE A 109 12.43 27.92 2.31
N LEU A 110 11.96 29.00 2.94
CA LEU A 110 11.34 30.17 2.28
C LEU A 110 12.40 31.16 1.77
N ARG A 111 13.44 30.65 1.12
CA ARG A 111 14.53 31.46 0.57
C ARG A 111 14.53 31.39 -0.95
N THR A 112 14.86 32.51 -1.59
CA THR A 112 14.77 32.66 -3.04
C THR A 112 15.61 31.61 -3.79
N GLU A 113 16.79 31.27 -3.27
CA GLU A 113 17.65 30.24 -3.85
C GLU A 113 17.02 28.84 -3.82
N VAL A 114 16.42 28.46 -2.69
CA VAL A 114 15.77 27.15 -2.53
C VAL A 114 14.51 27.06 -3.39
N TRP A 115 13.76 28.17 -3.48
CA TRP A 115 12.56 28.23 -4.31
C TRP A 115 12.85 28.16 -5.80
N LYS A 116 13.97 28.72 -6.25
CA LYS A 116 14.42 28.55 -7.63
C LYS A 116 14.70 27.09 -7.97
N GLU A 117 15.43 26.37 -7.11
CA GLU A 117 15.65 24.93 -7.27
C GLU A 117 14.33 24.14 -7.23
N LEU A 118 13.38 24.56 -6.40
CA LEU A 118 12.05 23.95 -6.33
C LEU A 118 11.28 24.07 -7.64
N ARG A 119 11.38 25.21 -8.33
CA ARG A 119 10.76 25.43 -9.64
C ARG A 119 11.42 24.59 -10.74
N GLU A 120 12.74 24.47 -10.71
CA GLU A 120 13.47 23.59 -11.63
C GLU A 120 13.06 22.12 -11.43
N LEU A 121 12.88 21.70 -10.18
CA LEU A 121 12.39 20.36 -9.86
C LEU A 121 10.95 20.12 -10.34
N ASP A 122 10.05 21.08 -10.14
CA ASP A 122 8.66 20.99 -10.63
C ASP A 122 8.61 20.87 -12.16
N GLU A 123 9.44 21.64 -12.87
CA GLU A 123 9.55 21.55 -14.32
C GLU A 123 10.02 20.17 -14.78
N LEU A 124 11.05 19.61 -14.12
CA LEU A 124 11.54 18.26 -14.41
C LEU A 124 10.47 17.19 -14.19
N VAL A 125 9.69 17.30 -13.11
CA VAL A 125 8.58 16.38 -12.83
C VAL A 125 7.47 16.53 -13.88
N SER A 126 7.15 17.76 -14.30
CA SER A 126 6.10 18.02 -15.28
C SER A 126 6.41 17.50 -16.70
N ASN A 127 7.70 17.29 -17.00
CA ASN A 127 8.20 16.86 -18.30
C ASN A 127 8.66 15.39 -18.31
N ILE A 128 8.42 14.64 -17.23
CA ILE A 128 8.80 13.22 -17.18
C ILE A 128 8.00 12.39 -18.21
N THR A 129 8.71 11.47 -18.83
CA THR A 129 8.16 10.47 -19.75
C THR A 129 8.49 9.09 -19.22
N VAL A 130 7.49 8.20 -19.19
CA VAL A 130 7.60 6.84 -18.67
C VAL A 130 7.30 5.87 -19.79
N THR A 131 8.19 4.90 -19.99
CA THR A 131 8.01 3.83 -20.97
C THR A 131 7.68 2.53 -20.23
N LEU A 132 6.52 1.94 -20.55
CA LEU A 132 6.10 0.68 -19.98
C LEU A 132 6.82 -0.49 -20.66
N PRO A 133 6.90 -1.66 -20.00
CA PRO A 133 7.41 -2.89 -20.62
C PRO A 133 6.61 -3.33 -21.86
N SER A 134 5.36 -2.87 -22.01
CA SER A 134 4.52 -3.08 -23.19
C SER A 134 4.98 -2.28 -24.42
N GLY A 135 5.88 -1.32 -24.25
CA GLY A 135 6.33 -0.40 -25.30
C GLY A 135 5.52 0.90 -25.42
N GLU A 136 4.47 1.06 -24.62
CA GLU A 136 3.69 2.30 -24.56
C GLU A 136 4.42 3.37 -23.76
N THR A 137 4.37 4.61 -24.25
CA THR A 137 5.02 5.77 -23.61
C THR A 137 3.97 6.76 -23.14
N PHE A 138 4.06 7.17 -21.88
CA PHE A 138 3.13 8.12 -21.26
C PHE A 138 3.90 9.32 -20.71
N THR A 139 3.33 10.50 -20.90
CA THR A 139 3.85 11.74 -20.32
C THR A 139 3.05 12.13 -19.08
N TYR A 140 3.67 12.86 -18.15
CA TYR A 140 2.97 13.35 -16.96
C TYR A 140 1.71 14.17 -17.30
N ARG A 141 1.75 14.97 -18.38
CA ARG A 141 0.64 15.85 -18.78
C ARG A 141 -0.59 15.08 -19.29
N GLU A 142 -0.40 13.85 -19.77
CA GLU A 142 -1.50 12.99 -20.22
C GLU A 142 -2.24 12.39 -19.02
N GLU A 143 -1.48 11.91 -18.03
CA GLU A 143 -2.02 11.16 -16.88
C GLU A 143 -2.29 12.00 -15.62
N CYS A 144 -1.92 13.29 -15.62
CA CYS A 144 -2.14 14.18 -14.48
C CYS A 144 -3.63 14.28 -14.13
N ALA A 145 -3.93 14.46 -12.83
CA ALA A 145 -5.27 14.81 -12.42
C ALA A 145 -5.59 16.26 -12.85
N ARG A 146 -6.78 16.48 -13.41
CA ARG A 146 -7.16 17.75 -14.03
C ARG A 146 -8.29 18.47 -13.32
N TRP A 147 -8.14 19.78 -13.25
CA TRP A 147 -9.19 20.73 -12.89
C TRP A 147 -9.46 21.62 -14.10
N GLU A 148 -10.70 21.60 -14.60
CA GLU A 148 -11.13 22.40 -15.76
C GLU A 148 -10.23 22.27 -17.00
N GLY A 149 -9.68 21.06 -17.21
CA GLY A 149 -8.84 20.74 -18.37
C GLY A 149 -7.35 21.02 -18.19
N GLN A 150 -6.93 21.64 -17.08
CA GLN A 150 -5.53 21.86 -16.74
C GLN A 150 -5.06 20.85 -15.69
N CYS A 151 -3.79 20.45 -15.74
CA CYS A 151 -3.20 19.64 -14.66
C CYS A 151 -3.26 20.40 -13.35
N PHE A 152 -3.57 19.70 -12.25
CA PHE A 152 -3.49 20.24 -10.92
C PHE A 152 -2.05 20.70 -10.62
N PHE A 153 -1.89 21.98 -10.28
CA PHE A 153 -0.63 22.58 -9.87
C PHE A 153 -0.63 22.78 -8.35
N ASN A 154 0.56 22.76 -7.74
CA ASN A 154 0.67 23.00 -6.31
C ASN A 154 0.63 24.51 -6.04
N ASP A 155 -0.47 25.01 -5.48
CA ASP A 155 -0.65 26.44 -5.17
C ASP A 155 0.45 27.03 -4.29
N ILE A 156 1.11 26.18 -3.47
CA ILE A 156 2.22 26.59 -2.63
C ILE A 156 3.36 27.15 -3.49
N LEU A 157 3.61 26.59 -4.69
CA LEU A 157 4.69 27.03 -5.57
C LEU A 157 4.54 28.48 -6.10
N ASN A 158 3.38 29.11 -5.91
CA ASN A 158 3.12 30.51 -6.28
C ASN A 158 3.60 31.52 -5.22
N LEU A 159 4.13 31.06 -4.07
CA LEU A 159 4.75 31.93 -3.06
C LEU A 159 6.04 32.59 -3.57
N ASP A 160 6.63 32.09 -4.65
CA ASP A 160 7.80 32.68 -5.32
C ASP A 160 7.61 34.16 -5.67
N GLN A 161 6.37 34.56 -5.98
CA GLN A 161 5.99 35.96 -6.26
C GLN A 161 6.17 36.88 -5.05
N ILE A 162 5.96 36.36 -3.84
CA ILE A 162 5.95 37.14 -2.58
C ILE A 162 7.28 37.01 -1.84
N ILE A 163 7.98 35.88 -1.99
CA ILE A 163 9.24 35.61 -1.29
C ILE A 163 10.31 36.65 -1.64
N GLN A 164 10.32 37.14 -2.87
CA GLN A 164 11.23 38.23 -3.25
C GLN A 164 10.93 39.48 -2.41
N GLU A 165 9.67 39.90 -2.34
CA GLU A 165 9.24 41.09 -1.56
C GLU A 165 9.50 40.93 -0.05
N ALA A 166 9.15 39.77 0.52
CA ALA A 166 9.34 39.47 1.94
C ALA A 166 10.84 39.34 2.34
N SER A 167 11.70 38.96 1.40
CA SER A 167 13.15 38.93 1.64
C SER A 167 13.76 40.35 1.71
N PHE A 168 13.13 41.35 1.07
CA PHE A 168 13.55 42.75 1.13
C PHE A 168 13.04 43.49 2.38
N GLU A 169 11.90 43.10 2.96
CA GLU A 169 11.37 43.74 4.18
C GLU A 169 12.16 43.41 5.46
N ASN A 170 13.03 42.39 5.44
CA ASN A 170 13.91 42.05 6.57
C ASN A 170 15.24 42.84 6.57
N VAL A 171 15.33 43.96 5.83
CA VAL A 171 16.53 44.82 5.72
C VAL A 171 16.33 46.20 6.41
N PHE A 172 15.32 46.36 7.27
CA PHE A 172 15.21 47.52 8.16
C PHE A 172 15.28 47.13 9.64
#